data_AF-A0A0G0A9R6-F1
#
_entry.id   AF-A0A0G0A9R6-F1
#
_cell.length_a   1.000
_cell.length_b   1.000
_cell.length_c   1.000
_cell.angle_alpha   90.00
_cell.angle_beta   90.00
_cell.angle_gamma   90.00
#
_symmetry.space_group_name_H-M   'P 1'
#
loop_
_entity.id
_entity.type
_entity.pdbx_description
1 polymer ?
#
loop_
_entity_poly.entity_id
_entity_poly.type
_entity_poly.pdbx_seq_one_letter_code
_entity_poly.pdbx_strand_id
1 'polypeptide(L)'
;MQIKYACIFIFFFILLIINSVFPKSIFSQSCSEYVRIDIYRCDFDPNPETGECGEVIYDYIDTKVRCVWDNETKSCLSLWGICSSNDSCVKNNGKCFCTASVVDCNIIGGGTPPPGGCTTTTPSITSIQWGVPNANKVTINFNGGVGGNRNDIAFGKNKGNVDTKCAFSTVGCVSDLNVTSPLIVNKNLFATGTVYYFKVWNIAGSCTKSSNIKQDISSCEISPNTMNFGIGGPSQLLTSEVVSTNVWLSSPTDVKVTFNTSPTGIASVSPASETNSYPYRTSVSPVSVGTTNASSNVYLDNVLSCTATNPTVVNVTSNTPSCTLSLSPSNLIRTEGASPVTFTATVTPVNGSVESVRFTSSNTNAATVTTPDNSGPTYTTTATIANNVNSQQVTTITAYARVGGVVDLCYDTSILTVNDSIPSNSPWWQVVDGDVTTEEDIISEVPSDNVFIADGAGGFPGVPVYGTSLDTVSGGISSLSWNANTLTSQPRIFDYAYFEALIPDAVVGNGDTYDGYEWNIISNPTATLNTTNFGNRKVIYFIDGNLNIDGNITLDNGVGFFVAFVSGNITINPNVTNIEGMYLTYKPF
;
A
#
# COMPACT_ATOMS: atom_id res chain seq x y z
N MET A 1 46.03 -2.25 -20.56
CA MET A 1 45.33 -3.27 -21.39
C MET A 1 43.84 -3.14 -21.14
N GLN A 2 43.16 -2.46 -22.05
CA GLN A 2 41.73 -2.52 -22.44
C GLN A 2 41.28 -1.13 -22.87
N ILE A 3 41.02 -1.04 -24.16
CA ILE A 3 40.69 0.11 -24.98
C ILE A 3 39.17 0.21 -25.02
N LYS A 4 38.58 1.40 -24.85
CA LYS A 4 37.28 1.78 -25.47
C LYS A 4 37.10 3.31 -25.52
N TYR A 5 36.50 3.73 -26.64
CA TYR A 5 35.92 5.04 -27.00
C TYR A 5 36.77 6.01 -27.83
N ALA A 6 36.73 5.79 -29.14
CA ALA A 6 36.81 6.80 -30.18
C ALA A 6 35.71 6.51 -31.21
N CYS A 7 34.80 7.46 -31.46
CA CYS A 7 34.04 7.67 -32.71
C CYS A 7 32.97 8.76 -32.51
N ILE A 8 33.38 10.01 -32.59
CA ILE A 8 32.56 11.14 -33.03
C ILE A 8 33.32 11.70 -34.23
N PHE A 9 32.76 11.61 -35.44
CA PHE A 9 32.97 12.52 -36.58
C PHE A 9 32.28 11.92 -37.81
N ILE A 10 31.90 12.80 -38.75
CA ILE A 10 31.30 12.57 -40.07
C ILE A 10 29.78 12.73 -40.09
N PHE A 11 29.31 13.96 -40.34
CA PHE A 11 28.19 14.21 -41.25
C PHE A 11 28.12 15.70 -41.63
N PHE A 12 29.06 16.18 -42.45
CA PHE A 12 28.88 17.42 -43.22
C PHE A 12 29.97 17.51 -44.29
N PHE A 13 29.78 16.82 -45.42
CA PHE A 13 30.32 17.18 -46.73
C PHE A 13 29.75 16.18 -47.73
N ILE A 14 28.86 16.65 -48.62
CA ILE A 14 28.79 16.36 -50.06
C ILE A 14 27.58 17.15 -50.58
N LEU A 15 27.88 18.39 -50.93
CA LEU A 15 27.20 19.14 -51.97
C LEU A 15 27.91 18.78 -53.29
N LEU A 16 27.16 18.73 -54.39
CA LEU A 16 27.56 18.43 -55.78
C LEU A 16 27.78 16.94 -56.15
N ILE A 17 26.77 16.34 -56.80
CA ILE A 17 26.71 16.03 -58.24
C ILE A 17 25.45 15.17 -58.44
N ILE A 18 24.46 15.67 -59.20
CA ILE A 18 23.79 14.98 -60.31
C ILE A 18 23.00 16.06 -61.05
N ASN A 19 23.52 16.38 -62.23
CA ASN A 19 22.81 17.09 -63.28
C ASN A 19 22.01 16.05 -64.09
N SER A 20 20.88 16.52 -64.63
CA SER A 20 20.28 16.13 -65.92
C SER A 20 19.69 14.72 -66.12
N VAL A 21 18.34 14.63 -66.10
CA VAL A 21 17.51 13.88 -67.08
C VAL A 21 16.10 14.53 -67.23
N PHE A 22 15.96 15.47 -68.20
CA PHE A 22 14.76 15.87 -69.00
C PHE A 22 13.41 16.35 -68.36
N PRO A 23 12.51 17.05 -69.10
CA PRO A 23 12.68 18.34 -69.77
C PRO A 23 11.52 19.36 -69.50
N LYS A 24 11.83 20.64 -69.78
CA LYS A 24 10.97 21.77 -70.21
C LYS A 24 9.49 21.80 -69.77
N SER A 25 9.19 22.79 -68.93
CA SER A 25 7.86 23.36 -68.72
C SER A 25 7.30 23.96 -70.01
N ILE A 26 6.05 23.60 -70.32
CA ILE A 26 5.20 24.29 -71.28
C ILE A 26 4.40 25.32 -70.48
N PHE A 27 4.48 26.59 -70.90
CA PHE A 27 3.60 27.65 -70.46
C PHE A 27 2.15 27.25 -70.72
N SER A 28 1.33 27.11 -69.67
CA SER A 28 -0.12 27.16 -69.82
C SER A 28 -0.57 28.60 -69.65
N GLN A 29 -1.06 29.14 -70.77
CA GLN A 29 -1.66 30.45 -70.93
C GLN A 29 -2.95 30.48 -70.10
N SER A 30 -3.00 31.33 -69.06
CA SER A 30 -4.24 31.67 -68.38
C SER A 30 -5.04 32.62 -69.27
N CYS A 31 -6.18 32.19 -69.81
CA CYS A 31 -7.18 33.11 -70.33
C CYS A 31 -7.80 33.84 -69.14
N SER A 32 -7.39 35.08 -68.89
CA SER A 32 -8.16 36.02 -68.07
C SER A 32 -9.14 36.76 -68.99
N GLU A 33 -10.35 36.25 -69.14
CA GLU A 33 -11.45 37.10 -69.61
C GLU A 33 -11.89 37.99 -68.43
N TYR A 34 -11.47 39.25 -68.45
CA TYR A 34 -12.11 40.30 -67.68
C TYR A 34 -13.27 40.82 -68.52
N VAL A 35 -14.50 40.66 -68.03
CA VAL A 35 -15.67 41.34 -68.61
C VAL A 35 -15.66 42.78 -68.09
N ARG A 36 -15.49 43.76 -68.99
CA ARG A 36 -15.80 45.15 -68.68
C ARG A 36 -17.31 45.32 -68.59
N ILE A 37 -17.77 45.97 -67.53
CA ILE A 37 -19.15 46.43 -67.41
C ILE A 37 -19.08 47.94 -67.30
N ASP A 38 -19.61 48.65 -68.29
CA ASP A 38 -19.75 50.10 -68.25
C ASP A 38 -21.12 50.43 -67.63
N ILE A 39 -21.14 51.25 -66.58
CA ILE A 39 -22.38 51.69 -65.92
C ILE A 39 -22.69 53.11 -66.41
N TYR A 40 -23.87 53.31 -67.01
CA TYR A 40 -24.34 54.61 -67.48
C TYR A 40 -25.34 55.22 -66.50
N ARG A 41 -25.22 56.53 -66.26
CA ARG A 41 -26.17 57.29 -65.45
C ARG A 41 -27.14 58.06 -66.35
N CYS A 42 -28.39 57.63 -66.39
CA CYS A 42 -29.46 58.24 -67.20
C CYS A 42 -30.04 59.53 -66.56
N ASP A 43 -29.24 60.60 -66.35
CA ASP A 43 -29.75 61.85 -65.74
C ASP A 43 -30.12 62.96 -66.74
N PHE A 44 -29.86 62.79 -68.05
CA PHE A 44 -30.28 63.74 -69.09
C PHE A 44 -30.92 63.02 -70.29
N ASP A 45 -31.89 63.68 -70.94
CA ASP A 45 -32.53 63.14 -72.15
C ASP A 45 -31.52 63.10 -73.33
N PRO A 46 -31.49 62.01 -74.13
CA PRO A 46 -30.49 61.83 -75.19
C PRO A 46 -30.67 62.84 -76.32
N ASN A 47 -29.55 63.19 -76.98
CA ASN A 47 -29.55 64.07 -78.15
C ASN A 47 -30.43 63.46 -79.26
N PRO A 48 -31.50 64.15 -79.72
CA PRO A 48 -32.49 63.59 -80.63
C PRO A 48 -31.94 63.27 -82.04
N GLU A 49 -30.76 63.74 -82.42
CA GLU A 49 -30.17 63.46 -83.73
C GLU A 49 -29.16 62.29 -83.75
N THR A 50 -28.57 61.91 -82.60
CA THR A 50 -27.54 60.84 -82.55
C THR A 50 -27.86 59.67 -81.62
N GLY A 51 -28.80 59.82 -80.69
CA GLY A 51 -29.24 58.72 -79.81
C GLY A 51 -28.24 58.27 -78.74
N GLU A 52 -27.12 58.96 -78.55
CA GLU A 52 -26.12 58.61 -77.53
C GLU A 52 -26.46 59.20 -76.15
N CYS A 53 -26.42 58.36 -75.10
CA CYS A 53 -26.48 58.76 -73.70
C CYS A 53 -25.06 59.04 -73.18
N GLY A 54 -24.89 60.10 -72.38
CA GLY A 54 -23.59 60.67 -72.00
C GLY A 54 -22.63 59.81 -71.15
N GLU A 55 -21.46 60.41 -70.93
CA GLU A 55 -20.14 59.96 -70.45
C GLU A 55 -20.08 58.93 -69.28
N VAL A 56 -19.07 58.05 -69.32
CA VAL A 56 -18.78 56.99 -68.33
C VAL A 56 -18.19 57.57 -67.04
N ILE A 57 -18.80 57.28 -65.88
CA ILE A 57 -18.40 57.84 -64.58
C ILE A 57 -18.02 56.68 -63.62
N TYR A 58 -16.74 56.27 -63.66
CA TYR A 58 -16.01 55.32 -62.78
C TYR A 58 -16.04 53.80 -63.04
N ASP A 59 -14.85 53.20 -62.84
CA ASP A 59 -14.49 51.77 -62.96
C ASP A 59 -14.31 51.21 -61.53
N TYR A 60 -15.19 50.32 -61.07
CA TYR A 60 -15.03 49.59 -59.80
C TYR A 60 -15.57 48.17 -59.90
N ILE A 61 -14.78 47.24 -59.37
CA ILE A 61 -15.05 45.81 -59.31
C ILE A 61 -15.60 45.50 -57.91
N ASP A 62 -16.72 44.79 -57.85
CA ASP A 62 -17.29 44.12 -56.68
C ASP A 62 -18.31 44.91 -55.81
N THR A 63 -19.57 44.98 -56.28
CA THR A 63 -20.74 45.03 -55.39
C THR A 63 -21.92 44.21 -55.96
N LYS A 64 -22.60 43.45 -55.09
CA LYS A 64 -23.84 42.74 -55.44
C LYS A 64 -25.01 43.72 -55.59
N VAL A 65 -25.50 43.89 -56.82
CA VAL A 65 -26.75 44.61 -57.07
C VAL A 65 -27.93 43.66 -56.83
N ARG A 66 -28.91 44.10 -56.02
CA ARG A 66 -30.12 43.33 -55.69
C ARG A 66 -31.19 43.62 -56.76
N CYS A 67 -31.42 42.69 -57.68
CA CYS A 67 -32.54 42.78 -58.62
C CYS A 67 -33.76 42.03 -58.08
N VAL A 68 -34.96 42.59 -58.28
CA VAL A 68 -36.23 41.90 -58.01
C VAL A 68 -36.79 41.44 -59.35
N TRP A 69 -37.04 40.14 -59.46
CA TRP A 69 -37.63 39.53 -60.65
C TRP A 69 -39.11 39.86 -60.72
N ASP A 70 -39.55 40.49 -61.81
CA ASP A 70 -40.96 40.73 -62.08
C ASP A 70 -41.54 39.57 -62.91
N ASN A 71 -42.49 38.86 -62.31
CA ASN A 71 -43.13 37.70 -62.93
C ASN A 71 -44.11 38.06 -64.05
N GLU A 72 -44.59 39.31 -64.10
CA GLU A 72 -45.54 39.79 -65.09
C GLU A 72 -44.85 40.17 -66.40
N THR A 73 -43.69 40.82 -66.32
CA THR A 73 -42.90 41.27 -67.49
C THR A 73 -41.74 40.34 -67.87
N LYS A 74 -41.47 39.30 -67.07
CA LYS A 74 -40.34 38.36 -67.24
C LYS A 74 -38.99 39.07 -67.35
N SER A 75 -38.79 40.14 -66.57
CA SER A 75 -37.57 40.93 -66.60
C SER A 75 -37.04 41.28 -65.21
N CYS A 76 -35.73 41.50 -65.10
CA CYS A 76 -35.08 41.96 -63.87
C CYS A 76 -35.20 43.49 -63.79
N LEU A 77 -35.88 44.00 -62.76
CA LEU A 77 -36.00 45.43 -62.54
C LEU A 77 -34.85 45.92 -61.63
N SER A 78 -34.01 46.82 -62.13
CA SER A 78 -33.08 47.63 -61.35
C SER A 78 -33.36 49.12 -61.58
N LEU A 79 -33.08 49.95 -60.56
CA LEU A 79 -33.15 51.42 -60.68
C LEU A 79 -32.01 52.00 -61.54
N TRP A 80 -31.03 51.18 -61.92
CA TRP A 80 -29.83 51.54 -62.68
C TRP A 80 -29.72 50.61 -63.89
N GLY A 81 -29.67 51.15 -65.10
CA GLY A 81 -29.45 50.34 -66.31
C GLY A 81 -28.00 49.85 -66.35
N ILE A 82 -27.81 48.53 -66.37
CA ILE A 82 -26.49 47.91 -66.53
C ILE A 82 -26.51 47.19 -67.89
N CYS A 83 -25.75 47.69 -68.86
CA CYS A 83 -25.59 47.05 -70.17
C CYS A 83 -24.14 46.56 -70.33
N SER A 84 -23.92 45.52 -71.15
CA SER A 84 -22.55 45.12 -71.51
C SER A 84 -21.94 46.18 -72.44
N SER A 85 -20.61 46.29 -72.50
CA SER A 85 -19.87 47.36 -73.19
C SER A 85 -20.15 47.51 -74.69
N ASN A 86 -20.99 46.66 -75.29
CA ASN A 86 -21.30 46.63 -76.72
C ASN A 86 -22.80 46.86 -77.03
N ASP A 87 -23.65 47.12 -76.03
CA ASP A 87 -25.10 47.28 -76.22
C ASP A 87 -25.54 48.74 -76.02
N SER A 88 -26.44 49.23 -76.88
CA SER A 88 -27.07 50.55 -76.72
C SER A 88 -28.21 50.51 -75.69
N CYS A 89 -28.40 51.59 -74.93
CA CYS A 89 -29.45 51.72 -73.91
C CYS A 89 -30.49 52.76 -74.36
N VAL A 90 -31.77 52.40 -74.31
CA VAL A 90 -32.91 53.25 -74.71
C VAL A 90 -33.87 53.42 -73.54
N LYS A 91 -34.26 54.66 -73.25
CA LYS A 91 -35.19 55.02 -72.18
C LYS A 91 -36.63 54.91 -72.69
N ASN A 92 -37.48 54.13 -72.01
CA ASN A 92 -38.92 54.06 -72.30
C ASN A 92 -39.71 54.25 -70.98
N ASN A 93 -40.65 55.21 -70.93
CA ASN A 93 -41.42 55.55 -69.73
C ASN A 93 -40.60 55.73 -68.43
N GLY A 94 -39.46 56.43 -68.51
CA GLY A 94 -38.62 56.75 -67.34
C GLY A 94 -37.76 55.60 -66.82
N LYS A 95 -37.68 54.47 -67.54
CA LYS A 95 -36.80 53.33 -67.24
C LYS A 95 -35.87 53.06 -68.41
N CYS A 96 -34.62 52.66 -68.14
CA CYS A 96 -33.60 52.40 -69.17
C CYS A 96 -33.62 50.90 -69.57
N PHE A 97 -33.61 50.60 -70.87
CA PHE A 97 -33.69 49.25 -71.48
C PHE A 97 -32.48 49.03 -72.42
N CYS A 98 -31.80 47.89 -72.39
CA CYS A 98 -30.75 47.59 -73.39
C CYS A 98 -31.40 47.08 -74.69
N THR A 99 -30.99 47.60 -75.86
CA THR A 99 -31.64 47.34 -77.16
C THR A 99 -31.02 46.25 -78.02
N ALA A 100 -30.04 45.50 -77.51
CA ALA A 100 -29.51 44.32 -78.19
C ALA A 100 -29.42 43.12 -77.22
N SER A 101 -29.93 41.98 -77.70
CA SER A 101 -29.93 40.64 -77.10
C SER A 101 -30.50 40.49 -75.69
N VAL A 102 -31.77 40.11 -75.63
CA VAL A 102 -32.25 39.17 -74.61
C VAL A 102 -31.28 37.99 -74.64
N VAL A 103 -30.60 37.69 -73.54
CA VAL A 103 -29.91 36.40 -73.38
C VAL A 103 -31.02 35.35 -73.27
N ASP A 104 -31.53 34.94 -74.42
CA ASP A 104 -32.38 33.77 -74.58
C ASP A 104 -31.60 32.73 -75.37
N CYS A 105 -31.25 31.67 -74.64
CA CYS A 105 -30.97 30.37 -75.19
C CYS A 105 -32.15 29.95 -76.08
N ASN A 106 -32.07 30.17 -77.38
CA ASN A 106 -32.91 29.47 -78.34
C ASN A 106 -32.09 28.92 -79.49
N ILE A 107 -31.93 27.60 -79.44
CA ILE A 107 -31.37 26.73 -80.47
C ILE A 107 -32.39 26.66 -81.60
N ILE A 108 -32.01 27.13 -82.80
CA ILE A 108 -32.70 26.78 -84.04
C ILE A 108 -32.19 25.41 -84.47
N GLY A 109 -33.04 24.40 -84.33
CA GLY A 109 -32.81 23.04 -84.84
C GLY A 109 -33.58 22.02 -84.01
N GLY A 110 -34.67 21.48 -84.58
CA GLY A 110 -35.62 20.58 -83.91
C GLY A 110 -35.04 19.24 -83.44
N GLY A 111 -34.30 19.26 -82.35
CA GLY A 111 -34.06 18.11 -81.48
C GLY A 111 -34.75 18.35 -80.13
N THR A 112 -35.43 17.33 -79.61
CA THR A 112 -35.95 17.32 -78.23
C THR A 112 -34.91 17.85 -77.24
N PRO A 113 -35.30 18.66 -76.23
CA PRO A 113 -34.34 19.21 -75.27
C PRO A 113 -33.58 18.05 -74.63
N PRO A 114 -32.23 18.09 -74.55
CA PRO A 114 -31.54 17.09 -73.75
C PRO A 114 -32.05 17.26 -72.32
N PRO A 115 -32.27 16.18 -71.56
CA PRO A 115 -32.70 16.24 -70.18
C PRO A 115 -31.57 16.87 -69.34
N GLY A 116 -31.52 18.21 -69.33
CA GLY A 116 -30.52 19.02 -68.65
C GLY A 116 -30.90 19.37 -67.21
N GLY A 117 -31.83 18.62 -66.60
CA GLY A 117 -32.02 18.65 -65.17
C GLY A 117 -30.78 18.08 -64.50
N CYS A 118 -30.24 18.77 -63.51
CA CYS A 118 -29.14 18.28 -62.69
C CYS A 118 -29.55 16.93 -62.06
N THR A 119 -29.10 15.81 -62.64
CA THR A 119 -29.47 14.45 -62.22
C THR A 119 -28.67 13.97 -61.02
N THR A 120 -27.73 14.79 -60.51
CA THR A 120 -26.96 14.44 -59.31
C THR A 120 -27.88 14.38 -58.10
N THR A 121 -27.75 13.32 -57.31
CA THR A 121 -28.42 13.22 -56.01
C THR A 121 -27.47 13.60 -54.86
N THR A 122 -28.06 14.06 -53.76
CA THR A 122 -27.34 14.46 -52.56
C THR A 122 -26.55 13.28 -51.97
N PRO A 123 -25.22 13.38 -51.82
CA PRO A 123 -24.43 12.36 -51.13
C PRO A 123 -24.69 12.40 -49.62
N SER A 124 -24.31 11.33 -48.91
CA SER A 124 -24.49 11.23 -47.44
C SER A 124 -23.32 10.51 -46.77
N ILE A 125 -22.81 11.05 -45.66
CA ILE A 125 -21.78 10.39 -44.84
C ILE A 125 -22.45 9.39 -43.89
N THR A 126 -22.17 8.09 -44.08
CA THR A 126 -22.79 7.01 -43.30
C THR A 126 -22.06 6.78 -41.98
N SER A 127 -20.73 6.72 -41.96
CA SER A 127 -19.94 6.59 -40.72
C SER A 127 -18.56 7.21 -40.83
N ILE A 128 -17.99 7.58 -39.68
CA ILE A 128 -16.62 8.05 -39.51
C ILE A 128 -16.02 7.13 -38.44
N GLN A 129 -14.84 6.58 -38.68
CA GLN A 129 -14.18 5.63 -37.79
C GLN A 129 -12.71 6.01 -37.64
N TRP A 130 -12.33 6.38 -36.42
CA TRP A 130 -10.94 6.69 -36.08
C TRP A 130 -10.16 5.40 -35.79
N GLY A 131 -8.93 5.34 -36.29
CA GLY A 131 -8.03 4.23 -36.01
C GLY A 131 -7.56 4.29 -34.57
N VAL A 132 -8.02 3.38 -33.72
CA VAL A 132 -7.45 3.20 -32.38
C VAL A 132 -6.14 2.41 -32.47
N PRO A 133 -5.08 2.76 -31.70
CA PRO A 133 -4.98 3.85 -30.72
C PRO A 133 -4.50 5.19 -31.31
N ASN A 134 -4.16 5.24 -32.60
CA ASN A 134 -3.49 6.39 -33.22
C ASN A 134 -4.49 7.26 -34.01
N ALA A 135 -4.89 8.40 -33.43
CA ALA A 135 -5.80 9.40 -34.01
C ALA A 135 -5.42 9.94 -35.40
N ASN A 136 -4.27 9.53 -35.97
CA ASN A 136 -3.74 9.95 -37.27
C ASN A 136 -4.41 9.28 -38.48
N LYS A 137 -5.30 8.30 -38.27
CA LYS A 137 -6.03 7.59 -39.32
C LYS A 137 -7.53 7.70 -39.11
N VAL A 138 -8.28 8.08 -40.15
CA VAL A 138 -9.75 8.05 -40.16
C VAL A 138 -10.27 7.34 -41.40
N THR A 139 -11.30 6.53 -41.23
CA THR A 139 -12.04 5.87 -42.31
C THR A 139 -13.41 6.53 -42.42
N ILE A 140 -13.72 7.08 -43.60
CA ILE A 140 -14.96 7.80 -43.87
C ILE A 140 -15.77 6.99 -44.87
N ASN A 141 -16.94 6.51 -44.44
CA ASN A 141 -17.89 5.82 -45.29
C ASN A 141 -18.97 6.80 -45.75
N PHE A 142 -19.27 6.81 -47.04
CA PHE A 142 -20.28 7.69 -47.62
C PHE A 142 -20.97 7.06 -48.84
N ASN A 143 -22.20 7.48 -49.10
CA ASN A 143 -22.90 7.25 -50.35
C ASN A 143 -22.61 8.45 -51.27
N GLY A 144 -21.95 8.24 -52.40
CA GLY A 144 -21.58 9.31 -53.34
C GLY A 144 -22.76 9.93 -54.10
N GLY A 145 -23.99 9.47 -53.87
CA GLY A 145 -25.13 9.81 -54.72
C GLY A 145 -25.03 9.16 -56.11
N VAL A 146 -25.98 9.46 -56.98
CA VAL A 146 -26.03 9.02 -58.38
C VAL A 146 -26.00 10.24 -59.30
N GLY A 147 -25.76 10.04 -60.61
CA GLY A 147 -25.83 11.10 -61.62
C GLY A 147 -24.61 12.02 -61.73
N GLY A 148 -23.60 11.88 -60.87
CA GLY A 148 -22.31 12.56 -61.02
C GLY A 148 -21.16 11.66 -61.38
N ASN A 149 -20.10 12.27 -61.90
CA ASN A 149 -18.91 11.57 -62.40
C ASN A 149 -17.73 11.61 -61.41
N ARG A 150 -17.83 12.38 -60.31
CA ARG A 150 -16.85 12.35 -59.22
C ARG A 150 -17.46 12.75 -57.87
N ASN A 151 -16.82 12.28 -56.81
CA ASN A 151 -17.08 12.74 -55.44
C ASN A 151 -15.89 13.51 -54.90
N ASP A 152 -16.11 14.68 -54.35
CA ASP A 152 -15.09 15.43 -53.61
C ASP A 152 -15.42 15.38 -52.12
N ILE A 153 -14.43 15.35 -51.25
CA ILE A 153 -14.62 15.43 -49.79
C ILE A 153 -13.72 16.51 -49.20
N ALA A 154 -14.21 17.21 -48.19
CA ALA A 154 -13.44 18.15 -47.41
C ALA A 154 -13.59 17.82 -45.93
N PHE A 155 -12.48 17.93 -45.20
CA PHE A 155 -12.46 17.76 -43.76
C PHE A 155 -11.44 18.68 -43.09
N GLY A 156 -11.75 19.11 -41.87
CA GLY A 156 -10.92 20.07 -41.16
C GLY A 156 -11.52 20.56 -39.85
N LYS A 157 -10.75 21.34 -39.10
CA LYS A 157 -11.14 21.87 -37.78
C LYS A 157 -12.14 23.04 -37.85
N ASN A 158 -12.22 23.70 -39.01
CA ASN A 158 -13.08 24.87 -39.22
C ASN A 158 -14.27 24.52 -40.13
N LYS A 159 -15.48 24.62 -39.59
CA LYS A 159 -16.73 24.32 -40.29
C LYS A 159 -16.92 25.14 -41.57
N GLY A 160 -16.64 26.45 -41.53
CA GLY A 160 -16.80 27.34 -42.69
C GLY A 160 -15.84 27.01 -43.83
N ASN A 161 -14.60 26.62 -43.50
CA ASN A 161 -13.64 26.18 -44.50
C ASN A 161 -14.06 24.84 -45.12
N VAL A 162 -14.53 23.90 -44.31
CA VAL A 162 -15.10 22.65 -44.83
C VAL A 162 -16.32 22.92 -45.70
N ASP A 163 -17.21 23.84 -45.30
CA ASP A 163 -18.43 24.15 -46.08
C ASP A 163 -18.12 24.67 -47.50
N THR A 164 -16.98 25.35 -47.65
CA THR A 164 -16.49 25.96 -48.90
C THR A 164 -15.46 25.09 -49.65
N LYS A 165 -15.42 23.77 -49.41
CA LYS A 165 -14.44 22.84 -50.00
C LYS A 165 -12.97 23.22 -49.74
N CYS A 166 -12.68 23.83 -48.59
CA CYS A 166 -11.36 24.36 -48.25
C CYS A 166 -10.80 25.36 -49.29
N ALA A 167 -11.66 26.11 -49.99
CA ALA A 167 -11.25 27.03 -51.06
C ALA A 167 -10.28 28.14 -50.60
N PHE A 168 -10.32 28.48 -49.32
CA PHE A 168 -9.37 29.39 -48.70
C PHE A 168 -8.24 28.55 -48.07
N SER A 169 -7.03 28.67 -48.62
CA SER A 169 -5.81 27.96 -48.18
C SER A 169 -5.43 28.32 -46.74
N THR A 170 -6.13 27.73 -45.78
CA THR A 170 -5.79 27.83 -44.36
C THR A 170 -5.28 26.49 -43.86
N VAL A 171 -4.21 26.54 -43.08
CA VAL A 171 -3.68 25.44 -42.27
C VAL A 171 -4.84 24.76 -41.52
N GLY A 172 -5.07 23.46 -41.72
CA GLY A 172 -6.05 22.68 -40.97
C GLY A 172 -7.34 22.26 -41.70
N CYS A 173 -7.47 22.53 -43.01
CA CYS A 173 -8.56 22.01 -43.88
C CYS A 173 -7.95 21.30 -45.08
N VAL A 174 -8.47 20.13 -45.42
CA VAL A 174 -7.98 19.31 -46.53
C VAL A 174 -9.17 18.89 -47.40
N SER A 175 -9.04 19.09 -48.70
CA SER A 175 -9.98 18.59 -49.71
C SER A 175 -9.32 17.51 -50.55
N ASP A 176 -9.93 16.33 -50.61
CA ASP A 176 -9.53 15.26 -51.53
C ASP A 176 -10.56 15.17 -52.66
N LEU A 177 -10.07 15.20 -53.90
CA LEU A 177 -10.91 15.23 -55.11
C LEU A 177 -11.06 13.82 -55.68
N ASN A 178 -12.23 13.55 -56.26
CA ASN A 178 -12.53 12.27 -56.93
C ASN A 178 -12.28 11.02 -56.06
N VAL A 179 -12.82 11.01 -54.84
CA VAL A 179 -12.68 9.92 -53.86
C VAL A 179 -13.78 8.86 -54.01
N THR A 180 -13.50 7.65 -53.54
CA THR A 180 -14.47 6.55 -53.40
C THR A 180 -14.66 6.17 -51.93
N SER A 181 -15.80 5.59 -51.58
CA SER A 181 -16.08 5.09 -50.23
C SER A 181 -15.72 3.60 -50.13
N PRO A 182 -15.04 3.14 -49.06
CA PRO A 182 -14.52 3.93 -47.93
C PRO A 182 -13.29 4.76 -48.29
N LEU A 183 -13.23 6.00 -47.81
CA LEU A 183 -12.01 6.81 -47.88
C LEU A 183 -11.20 6.64 -46.60
N ILE A 184 -9.94 6.23 -46.73
CA ILE A 184 -8.99 6.18 -45.62
C ILE A 184 -8.07 7.39 -45.72
N VAL A 185 -8.14 8.27 -44.73
CA VAL A 185 -7.23 9.41 -44.61
C VAL A 185 -6.18 9.08 -43.55
N ASN A 186 -4.91 9.05 -43.98
CA ASN A 186 -3.75 8.94 -43.09
C ASN A 186 -2.89 10.18 -43.29
N LYS A 187 -3.23 11.27 -42.59
CA LYS A 187 -2.55 12.56 -42.69
C LYS A 187 -2.21 13.02 -41.27
N ASN A 188 -1.04 13.63 -41.08
CA ASN A 188 -0.62 14.27 -39.81
C ASN A 188 -1.45 15.53 -39.47
N LEU A 189 -2.68 15.62 -39.99
CA LEU A 189 -3.63 16.69 -39.76
C LEU A 189 -4.40 16.50 -38.45
N PHE A 190 -4.53 15.25 -38.02
CA PHE A 190 -5.38 14.88 -36.90
C PHE A 190 -4.64 14.96 -35.58
N ALA A 191 -5.03 15.92 -34.74
CA ALA A 191 -4.67 15.97 -33.33
C ALA A 191 -5.71 15.22 -32.48
N THR A 192 -5.28 14.50 -31.46
CA THR A 192 -6.10 13.89 -30.39
C THR A 192 -7.07 14.90 -29.78
N GLY A 193 -8.26 14.46 -29.38
CA GLY A 193 -9.23 15.33 -28.69
C GLY A 193 -9.87 16.40 -29.55
N THR A 194 -9.61 16.44 -30.86
CA THR A 194 -10.04 17.54 -31.73
C THR A 194 -11.30 17.19 -32.52
N VAL A 195 -12.24 18.14 -32.57
CA VAL A 195 -13.46 18.04 -33.40
C VAL A 195 -13.12 18.36 -34.87
N TYR A 196 -13.52 17.48 -35.78
CA TYR A 196 -13.41 17.67 -37.23
C TYR A 196 -14.78 17.69 -37.89
N TYR A 197 -14.90 18.54 -38.90
CA TYR A 197 -16.06 18.62 -39.78
C TYR A 197 -15.77 17.89 -41.08
N PHE A 198 -16.77 17.24 -41.67
CA PHE A 198 -16.68 16.46 -42.90
C PHE A 198 -17.85 16.80 -43.81
N LYS A 199 -17.60 16.97 -45.11
CA LYS A 199 -18.63 17.21 -46.12
C LYS A 199 -18.25 16.57 -47.44
N VAL A 200 -19.22 15.95 -48.12
CA VAL A 200 -19.03 15.27 -49.42
C VAL A 200 -19.86 15.98 -50.48
N TRP A 201 -19.33 16.09 -51.70
CA TRP A 201 -20.03 16.63 -52.88
C TRP A 201 -20.06 15.60 -54.01
N ASN A 202 -21.20 15.50 -54.67
CA ASN A 202 -21.41 14.75 -55.90
C ASN A 202 -21.48 15.75 -57.06
N ILE A 203 -20.62 15.58 -58.08
CA ILE A 203 -20.38 16.59 -59.11
C ILE A 203 -20.55 15.99 -60.51
N ALA A 204 -21.26 16.73 -61.38
CA ALA A 204 -21.40 16.47 -62.81
C ALA A 204 -21.30 17.80 -63.59
N GLY A 205 -20.10 18.19 -64.04
CA GLY A 205 -19.91 19.50 -64.67
C GLY A 205 -20.25 20.65 -63.71
N SER A 206 -21.20 21.53 -64.08
CA SER A 206 -21.69 22.62 -63.23
C SER A 206 -22.72 22.18 -62.17
N CYS A 207 -23.27 20.97 -62.29
CA CYS A 207 -24.26 20.40 -61.39
C CYS A 207 -23.57 19.79 -60.16
N THR A 208 -23.69 20.46 -59.01
CA THR A 208 -23.09 20.04 -57.73
C THR A 208 -24.15 19.90 -56.64
N LYS A 209 -24.19 18.76 -55.97
CA LYS A 209 -24.98 18.53 -54.75
C LYS A 209 -24.06 18.14 -53.60
N SER A 210 -24.38 18.55 -52.38
CA SER A 210 -23.54 18.31 -51.21
C SER A 210 -24.30 17.69 -50.05
N SER A 211 -23.61 16.85 -49.27
CA SER A 211 -24.14 16.35 -48.01
C SER A 211 -24.32 17.48 -46.99
N ASN A 212 -25.08 17.20 -45.93
CA ASN A 212 -24.95 17.97 -44.70
C ASN A 212 -23.53 17.79 -44.13
N ILE A 213 -23.07 18.79 -43.37
CA ILE A 213 -21.82 18.68 -42.61
C ILE A 213 -22.02 17.65 -41.50
N LYS A 214 -21.10 16.69 -41.39
CA LYS A 214 -21.01 15.80 -40.23
C LYS A 214 -19.85 16.23 -39.35
N GLN A 215 -20.02 16.17 -38.04
CA GLN A 215 -18.96 16.43 -37.07
C GLN A 215 -18.60 15.16 -36.31
N ASP A 216 -17.33 15.02 -35.95
CA ASP A 216 -16.84 13.89 -35.15
C ASP A 216 -15.55 14.26 -34.40
N ILE A 217 -15.16 13.48 -33.39
CA ILE A 217 -13.97 13.70 -32.54
C ILE A 217 -12.91 12.63 -32.76
N SER A 218 -11.65 13.05 -32.88
CA SER A 218 -10.54 12.16 -33.25
C SER A 218 -10.20 11.07 -32.24
N SER A 219 -10.27 11.40 -30.96
CA SER A 219 -10.06 10.49 -29.83
C SER A 219 -10.35 11.25 -28.54
N CYS A 220 -10.46 10.55 -27.42
CA CYS A 220 -10.67 11.15 -26.12
C CYS A 220 -9.70 10.54 -25.14
N GLU A 221 -8.97 11.41 -24.44
CA GLU A 221 -8.00 11.03 -23.43
C GLU A 221 -8.41 11.63 -22.08
N ILE A 222 -7.96 10.95 -21.03
CA ILE A 222 -8.20 11.35 -19.65
C ILE A 222 -6.88 11.31 -18.90
N SER A 223 -6.63 12.34 -18.07
CA SER A 223 -5.38 12.53 -17.36
C SER A 223 -5.67 12.97 -15.92
N PRO A 224 -4.92 12.45 -14.92
CA PRO A 224 -3.77 11.55 -15.03
C PRO A 224 -4.14 10.08 -15.33
N ASN A 225 -3.17 9.23 -15.70
CA ASN A 225 -3.40 7.80 -15.96
C ASN A 225 -3.54 6.95 -14.69
N THR A 226 -3.02 7.42 -13.56
CA THR A 226 -3.12 6.75 -12.25
C THR A 226 -3.37 7.79 -11.15
N MET A 227 -4.26 7.47 -10.22
CA MET A 227 -4.48 8.22 -8.98
C MET A 227 -4.39 7.27 -7.78
N ASN A 228 -3.68 7.68 -6.74
CA ASN A 228 -3.56 6.93 -5.49
C ASN A 228 -4.15 7.76 -4.33
N PHE A 229 -5.04 7.14 -3.57
CA PHE A 229 -5.72 7.73 -2.43
C PHE A 229 -5.56 6.84 -1.20
N GLY A 230 -5.56 7.48 -0.04
CA GLY A 230 -5.97 6.81 1.19
C GLY A 230 -7.47 7.01 1.44
N ILE A 231 -8.13 6.05 2.08
CA ILE A 231 -9.55 6.21 2.46
C ILE A 231 -9.73 7.45 3.35
N GLY A 232 -10.70 8.31 3.01
CA GLY A 232 -10.88 9.62 3.66
C GLY A 232 -9.89 10.72 3.21
N GLY A 233 -9.00 10.44 2.26
CA GLY A 233 -8.08 11.43 1.69
C GLY A 233 -8.76 12.47 0.79
N PRO A 234 -8.05 13.57 0.46
CA PRO A 234 -8.60 14.63 -0.37
C PRO A 234 -8.86 14.15 -1.81
N SER A 235 -9.89 14.70 -2.44
CA SER A 235 -10.20 14.45 -3.85
C SER A 235 -9.08 14.96 -4.76
N GLN A 236 -8.83 14.26 -5.88
CA GLN A 236 -7.89 14.70 -6.91
C GLN A 236 -8.62 15.07 -8.20
N LEU A 237 -8.01 15.95 -8.99
CA LEU A 237 -8.58 16.47 -10.22
C LEU A 237 -8.30 15.52 -11.39
N LEU A 238 -9.36 15.11 -12.08
CA LEU A 238 -9.33 14.32 -13.29
C LEU A 238 -9.79 15.19 -14.46
N THR A 239 -9.01 15.22 -15.53
CA THR A 239 -9.23 16.11 -16.68
C THR A 239 -9.40 15.27 -17.93
N SER A 240 -10.42 15.56 -18.74
CA SER A 240 -10.56 14.99 -20.08
C SER A 240 -10.11 16.02 -21.12
N GLU A 241 -9.11 15.66 -21.92
CA GLU A 241 -8.57 16.56 -22.94
C GLU A 241 -9.38 16.46 -24.23
N VAL A 242 -10.27 17.44 -24.43
CA VAL A 242 -11.04 17.63 -25.67
C VAL A 242 -10.71 19.00 -26.23
N VAL A 243 -9.72 19.07 -27.11
CA VAL A 243 -9.27 20.31 -27.75
C VAL A 243 -10.25 20.75 -28.83
N SER A 244 -11.25 21.56 -28.48
CA SER A 244 -12.06 22.26 -29.47
C SER A 244 -11.40 23.60 -29.82
N THR A 245 -10.50 23.64 -30.81
CA THR A 245 -9.94 24.93 -31.25
C THR A 245 -11.03 25.78 -31.90
N ASN A 246 -11.36 26.92 -31.30
CA ASN A 246 -12.17 28.01 -31.84
C ASN A 246 -13.42 27.56 -32.60
N VAL A 247 -14.33 26.91 -31.88
CA VAL A 247 -15.67 26.71 -32.39
C VAL A 247 -16.48 27.96 -32.13
N TRP A 248 -16.57 28.85 -33.13
CA TRP A 248 -17.74 29.73 -33.23
C TRP A 248 -18.94 28.87 -33.63
N LEU A 249 -19.40 28.00 -32.71
CA LEU A 249 -20.74 27.44 -32.83
C LEU A 249 -21.69 28.59 -32.60
N SER A 250 -22.58 28.83 -33.54
CA SER A 250 -23.70 29.76 -33.39
C SER A 250 -24.73 29.31 -32.33
N SER A 251 -24.40 28.33 -31.49
CA SER A 251 -25.19 27.81 -30.37
C SER A 251 -24.26 27.16 -29.33
N PRO A 252 -24.33 27.53 -28.03
CA PRO A 252 -23.42 27.05 -26.98
C PRO A 252 -23.82 25.68 -26.36
N THR A 253 -24.27 24.68 -27.14
CA THR A 253 -24.97 23.51 -26.56
C THR A 253 -24.34 22.12 -26.69
N ASP A 254 -23.32 21.89 -27.50
CA ASP A 254 -23.26 20.54 -28.08
C ASP A 254 -22.12 19.62 -27.60
N VAL A 255 -21.26 20.01 -26.67
CA VAL A 255 -20.25 19.10 -26.09
C VAL A 255 -20.54 18.83 -24.61
N LYS A 256 -20.86 17.56 -24.30
CA LYS A 256 -21.07 17.07 -22.93
C LYS A 256 -20.06 15.98 -22.62
N VAL A 257 -19.35 16.11 -21.51
CA VAL A 257 -18.49 15.04 -20.98
C VAL A 257 -19.13 14.44 -19.75
N THR A 258 -19.27 13.11 -19.69
CA THR A 258 -19.68 12.41 -18.48
C THR A 258 -18.52 11.61 -17.92
N PHE A 259 -18.39 11.60 -16.60
CA PHE A 259 -17.37 10.85 -15.88
C PHE A 259 -18.02 9.73 -15.08
N ASN A 260 -17.35 8.58 -15.00
CA ASN A 260 -17.84 7.42 -14.26
C ASN A 260 -16.68 6.58 -13.72
N THR A 261 -16.97 5.78 -12.69
CA THR A 261 -16.05 4.77 -12.15
C THR A 261 -16.62 3.37 -12.31
N SER A 262 -15.76 2.39 -12.58
CA SER A 262 -16.13 0.98 -12.63
C SER A 262 -14.98 0.09 -12.12
N PRO A 263 -15.21 -0.77 -11.11
CA PRO A 263 -16.49 -0.97 -10.39
C PRO A 263 -16.90 0.24 -9.51
N THR A 264 -18.22 0.46 -9.39
CA THR A 264 -18.78 1.51 -8.53
C THR A 264 -18.57 1.19 -7.04
N GLY A 265 -18.43 2.22 -6.20
CA GLY A 265 -18.33 2.08 -4.73
C GLY A 265 -16.92 2.22 -4.16
N ILE A 266 -15.87 2.14 -4.99
CA ILE A 266 -14.47 2.34 -4.56
C ILE A 266 -14.09 3.82 -4.61
N ALA A 267 -14.47 4.51 -5.68
CA ALA A 267 -14.30 5.96 -5.82
C ALA A 267 -15.54 6.59 -6.48
N SER A 268 -15.77 7.86 -6.21
CA SER A 268 -16.86 8.66 -6.78
C SER A 268 -16.30 9.84 -7.57
N VAL A 269 -17.09 10.34 -8.53
CA VAL A 269 -16.73 11.51 -9.34
C VAL A 269 -17.76 12.62 -9.15
N SER A 270 -17.30 13.86 -9.04
CA SER A 270 -18.16 15.03 -8.97
C SER A 270 -17.51 16.28 -9.62
N PRO A 271 -18.17 16.94 -10.58
CA PRO A 271 -19.48 16.58 -11.14
C PRO A 271 -19.41 15.34 -12.06
N ALA A 272 -20.47 14.51 -12.07
CA ALA A 272 -20.55 13.35 -12.96
C ALA A 272 -20.74 13.71 -14.45
N SER A 273 -21.08 14.96 -14.74
CA SER A 273 -21.13 15.49 -16.10
C SER A 273 -20.82 16.98 -16.15
N GLU A 274 -20.19 17.41 -17.23
CA GLU A 274 -19.88 18.81 -17.49
C GLU A 274 -20.26 19.19 -18.93
N THR A 275 -20.81 20.39 -19.08
CA THR A 275 -21.19 20.99 -20.36
C THR A 275 -20.57 22.37 -20.44
N ASN A 276 -19.90 22.69 -21.54
CA ASN A 276 -19.45 24.05 -21.90
C ASN A 276 -18.24 24.65 -21.14
N SER A 277 -17.46 23.84 -20.42
CA SER A 277 -16.25 24.29 -19.73
C SER A 277 -15.05 23.50 -20.24
N TYR A 278 -14.25 24.10 -21.13
CA TYR A 278 -12.96 23.56 -21.51
C TYR A 278 -11.85 24.16 -20.65
N PRO A 279 -10.93 23.34 -20.08
CA PRO A 279 -10.90 21.88 -20.13
C PRO A 279 -11.94 21.22 -19.22
N TYR A 280 -12.48 20.07 -19.65
CA TYR A 280 -13.49 19.32 -18.90
C TYR A 280 -12.86 18.58 -17.72
N ARG A 281 -13.41 18.75 -16.53
CA ARG A 281 -12.84 18.30 -15.26
C ARG A 281 -13.91 17.70 -14.34
N THR A 282 -13.48 16.69 -13.61
CA THR A 282 -14.19 16.19 -12.42
C THR A 282 -13.21 16.03 -11.27
N SER A 283 -13.69 16.12 -10.04
CA SER A 283 -12.96 15.59 -8.89
C SER A 283 -13.23 14.10 -8.76
N VAL A 284 -12.22 13.32 -8.32
CA VAL A 284 -12.37 11.91 -7.91
C VAL A 284 -12.12 11.83 -6.42
N SER A 285 -13.06 11.25 -5.68
CA SER A 285 -13.00 11.11 -4.23
C SER A 285 -12.99 9.62 -3.81
N PRO A 286 -12.12 9.21 -2.87
CA PRO A 286 -12.10 7.83 -2.38
C PRO A 286 -13.36 7.52 -1.55
N VAL A 287 -13.91 6.32 -1.73
CA VAL A 287 -15.11 5.84 -1.00
C VAL A 287 -14.80 4.59 -0.19
N SER A 288 -14.20 3.56 -0.80
CA SER A 288 -13.80 2.32 -0.12
C SER A 288 -12.46 1.81 -0.61
N VAL A 289 -11.81 0.94 0.16
CA VAL A 289 -10.54 0.30 -0.22
C VAL A 289 -10.74 -0.57 -1.47
N GLY A 290 -9.79 -0.50 -2.41
CA GLY A 290 -9.78 -1.30 -3.62
C GLY A 290 -9.22 -0.55 -4.83
N THR A 291 -9.34 -1.15 -6.00
CA THR A 291 -8.94 -0.54 -7.28
C THR A 291 -10.14 -0.40 -8.21
N THR A 292 -10.33 0.79 -8.79
CA THR A 292 -11.35 1.07 -9.81
C THR A 292 -10.75 1.82 -10.99
N ASN A 293 -11.42 1.77 -12.14
CA ASN A 293 -11.09 2.59 -13.29
C ASN A 293 -12.02 3.80 -13.36
N ALA A 294 -11.50 4.99 -13.61
CA ALA A 294 -12.27 6.18 -13.94
C ALA A 294 -12.19 6.46 -15.44
N SER A 295 -13.33 6.64 -16.09
CA SER A 295 -13.43 6.90 -17.53
C SER A 295 -14.24 8.15 -17.82
N SER A 296 -14.07 8.69 -19.03
CA SER A 296 -14.92 9.74 -19.57
C SER A 296 -15.56 9.31 -20.89
N ASN A 297 -16.79 9.76 -21.11
CA ASN A 297 -17.50 9.67 -22.38
C ASN A 297 -17.77 11.09 -22.87
N VAL A 298 -17.50 11.37 -24.15
CA VAL A 298 -17.79 12.66 -24.77
C VAL A 298 -18.94 12.49 -25.74
N TYR A 299 -19.94 13.36 -25.60
CA TYR A 299 -21.11 13.42 -26.43
C TYR A 299 -21.09 14.70 -27.26
N LEU A 300 -21.28 14.55 -28.58
CA LEU A 300 -21.56 15.64 -29.51
C LEU A 300 -23.04 15.58 -29.89
N ASP A 301 -23.81 16.66 -29.70
CA ASP A 301 -25.25 16.71 -29.98
C ASP A 301 -26.05 15.58 -29.26
N ASN A 302 -25.64 15.21 -28.04
CA ASN A 302 -26.15 14.05 -27.28
C ASN A 302 -25.87 12.66 -27.88
N VAL A 303 -25.04 12.56 -28.91
CA VAL A 303 -24.58 11.29 -29.48
C VAL A 303 -23.20 10.98 -28.91
N LEU A 304 -23.00 9.75 -28.40
CA LEU A 304 -21.68 9.31 -27.92
C LEU A 304 -20.69 9.31 -29.08
N SER A 305 -19.69 10.19 -29.02
CA SER A 305 -18.67 10.32 -30.07
C SER A 305 -17.41 9.54 -29.73
N CYS A 306 -17.07 9.44 -28.45
CA CYS A 306 -15.90 8.67 -27.99
C CYS A 306 -16.03 8.29 -26.50
N THR A 307 -15.26 7.27 -26.12
CA THR A 307 -14.94 6.92 -24.74
C THR A 307 -13.43 6.97 -24.58
N ALA A 308 -12.95 7.39 -23.41
CA ALA A 308 -11.53 7.41 -23.10
C ALA A 308 -10.90 6.02 -23.34
N THR A 309 -9.86 5.96 -24.18
CA THR A 309 -9.22 4.69 -24.59
C THR A 309 -8.40 4.05 -23.48
N ASN A 310 -7.83 4.86 -22.58
CA ASN A 310 -7.11 4.42 -21.39
C ASN A 310 -7.78 5.04 -20.15
N PRO A 311 -8.62 4.30 -19.42
CA PRO A 311 -9.20 4.83 -18.19
C PRO A 311 -8.11 5.03 -17.12
N THR A 312 -8.32 6.01 -16.25
CA THR A 312 -7.43 6.27 -15.12
C THR A 312 -7.59 5.19 -14.07
N VAL A 313 -6.50 4.53 -13.68
CA VAL A 313 -6.51 3.57 -12.57
C VAL A 313 -6.53 4.33 -11.24
N VAL A 314 -7.53 4.06 -10.41
CA VAL A 314 -7.72 4.67 -9.10
C VAL A 314 -7.49 3.60 -8.03
N ASN A 315 -6.42 3.75 -7.25
CA ASN A 315 -6.12 2.89 -6.12
C ASN A 315 -6.50 3.60 -4.82
N VAL A 316 -7.34 2.97 -4.01
CA VAL A 316 -7.71 3.46 -2.67
C VAL A 316 -7.19 2.46 -1.64
N THR A 317 -6.25 2.88 -0.82
CA THR A 317 -5.68 2.06 0.26
C THR A 317 -6.29 2.44 1.61
N SER A 318 -6.29 1.50 2.56
CA SER A 318 -6.66 1.86 3.94
C SER A 318 -5.55 2.69 4.58
N ASN A 319 -5.92 3.77 5.25
CA ASN A 319 -5.01 4.56 6.08
C ASN A 319 -5.09 4.19 7.57
N THR A 320 -5.97 3.24 7.94
CA THR A 320 -6.05 2.79 9.33
C THR A 320 -4.78 2.02 9.69
N PRO A 321 -4.03 2.44 10.72
CA PRO A 321 -2.90 1.66 11.20
C PRO A 321 -3.32 0.22 11.49
N SER A 322 -2.45 -0.74 11.17
CA SER A 322 -2.63 -2.15 11.54
C SER A 322 -1.27 -2.84 11.66
N CYS A 323 -1.18 -3.86 12.51
CA CYS A 323 0.06 -4.59 12.77
C CYS A 323 -0.18 -6.03 13.22
N THR A 324 0.83 -6.88 13.08
CA THR A 324 0.94 -8.16 13.79
C THR A 324 2.10 -8.10 14.78
N LEU A 325 1.97 -8.77 15.93
CA LEU A 325 3.00 -8.83 16.97
C LEU A 325 3.28 -10.29 17.32
N SER A 326 4.55 -10.64 17.48
CA SER A 326 4.97 -11.92 18.07
C SER A 326 5.97 -11.70 19.21
N LEU A 327 5.74 -12.35 20.34
CA LEU A 327 6.57 -12.26 21.55
C LEU A 327 7.35 -13.57 21.76
N SER A 328 8.67 -13.48 21.88
CA SER A 328 9.56 -14.63 22.08
C SER A 328 10.50 -14.40 23.28
N PRO A 329 10.87 -15.42 24.05
CA PRO A 329 10.45 -16.83 23.93
C PRO A 329 9.00 -17.05 24.37
N SER A 330 8.36 -18.09 23.83
CA SER A 330 7.04 -18.58 24.29
C SER A 330 7.23 -19.66 25.36
N ASN A 331 6.51 -19.57 26.49
CA ASN A 331 6.48 -20.59 27.54
C ASN A 331 7.87 -20.91 28.12
N LEU A 332 8.29 -20.12 29.09
CA LEU A 332 9.58 -20.29 29.76
C LEU A 332 9.39 -20.79 31.20
N ILE A 333 10.27 -21.67 31.64
CA ILE A 333 10.34 -22.14 33.03
C ILE A 333 11.70 -21.71 33.60
N ARG A 334 11.69 -21.08 34.78
CA ARG A 334 12.89 -20.67 35.52
C ARG A 334 12.78 -21.12 36.98
N THR A 335 13.90 -21.21 37.66
CA THR A 335 13.96 -21.31 39.12
C THR A 335 14.00 -19.92 39.73
N GLU A 336 13.59 -19.80 40.98
CA GLU A 336 13.82 -18.64 41.82
C GLU A 336 15.27 -18.14 41.75
N GLY A 337 15.46 -16.82 41.79
CA GLY A 337 16.78 -16.19 41.80
C GLY A 337 17.56 -16.29 40.49
N ALA A 338 17.01 -16.95 39.47
CA ALA A 338 17.73 -17.17 38.22
C ALA A 338 17.93 -15.86 37.44
N SER A 339 19.05 -15.77 36.69
CA SER A 339 19.41 -14.54 35.95
C SER A 339 18.26 -14.01 35.08
N PRO A 340 18.08 -12.67 34.95
CA PRO A 340 16.99 -12.10 34.17
C PRO A 340 16.91 -12.60 32.72
N VAL A 341 15.70 -12.65 32.16
CA VAL A 341 15.43 -13.11 30.78
C VAL A 341 15.09 -11.93 29.89
N THR A 342 15.60 -11.91 28.67
CA THR A 342 15.13 -10.97 27.65
C THR A 342 13.99 -11.57 26.83
N PHE A 343 12.86 -10.86 26.76
CA PHE A 343 11.79 -11.10 25.80
C PHE A 343 11.90 -10.12 24.66
N THR A 344 11.69 -10.59 23.43
CA THR A 344 11.74 -9.80 22.20
C THR A 344 10.37 -9.77 21.55
N ALA A 345 9.82 -8.58 21.36
CA ALA A 345 8.61 -8.32 20.58
C ALA A 345 8.99 -7.94 19.15
N THR A 346 8.53 -8.75 18.19
CA THR A 346 8.67 -8.48 16.75
C THR A 346 7.35 -7.92 16.22
N VAL A 347 7.34 -6.65 15.85
CA VAL A 347 6.15 -5.95 15.35
C VAL A 347 6.28 -5.77 13.84
N THR A 348 5.31 -6.26 13.07
CA THR A 348 5.23 -6.05 11.63
C THR A 348 4.07 -5.10 11.31
N PRO A 349 4.33 -3.79 11.14
CA PRO A 349 3.29 -2.85 10.76
C PRO A 349 2.88 -3.05 9.30
N VAL A 350 1.58 -3.10 9.03
CA VAL A 350 1.01 -3.09 7.68
C VAL A 350 0.76 -1.64 7.22
N ASN A 351 0.31 -0.78 8.14
CA ASN A 351 0.15 0.66 7.94
C ASN A 351 0.59 1.43 9.19
N GLY A 352 1.37 2.49 9.01
CA GLY A 352 1.93 3.30 10.09
C GLY A 352 3.33 2.84 10.55
N SER A 353 3.98 3.65 11.37
CA SER A 353 5.27 3.32 12.01
C SER A 353 5.02 2.84 13.44
N VAL A 354 5.78 1.83 13.89
CA VAL A 354 5.80 1.42 15.29
C VAL A 354 6.54 2.49 16.09
N GLU A 355 5.93 2.95 17.18
CA GLU A 355 6.46 4.03 18.01
C GLU A 355 7.02 3.50 19.33
N SER A 356 6.33 2.53 19.93
CA SER A 356 6.72 1.92 21.20
C SER A 356 6.05 0.56 21.41
N VAL A 357 6.64 -0.23 22.29
CA VAL A 357 6.03 -1.45 22.83
C VAL A 357 5.96 -1.36 24.36
N ARG A 358 4.75 -1.50 24.90
CA ARG A 358 4.48 -1.58 26.34
C ARG A 358 4.47 -3.03 26.77
N PHE A 359 5.17 -3.36 27.84
CA PHE A 359 5.25 -4.69 28.40
C PHE A 359 4.59 -4.71 29.77
N THR A 360 3.91 -5.81 30.11
CA THR A 360 3.28 -6.00 31.42
C THR A 360 3.51 -7.41 31.91
N SER A 361 3.56 -7.59 33.23
CA SER A 361 3.57 -8.89 33.91
C SER A 361 2.29 -9.01 34.73
N SER A 362 1.54 -10.09 34.57
CA SER A 362 0.28 -10.29 35.30
C SER A 362 0.49 -10.63 36.79
N ASN A 363 1.67 -11.13 37.16
CA ASN A 363 2.06 -11.45 38.53
C ASN A 363 3.50 -10.97 38.80
N THR A 364 3.62 -9.82 39.46
CA THR A 364 4.91 -9.22 39.80
C THR A 364 5.66 -9.95 40.91
N ASN A 365 4.99 -10.81 41.68
CA ASN A 365 5.65 -11.68 42.66
C ASN A 365 6.40 -12.84 41.98
N ALA A 366 6.09 -13.14 40.71
CA ALA A 366 6.85 -14.10 39.90
C ALA A 366 7.99 -13.41 39.14
N ALA A 367 7.66 -12.35 38.40
CA ALA A 367 8.65 -11.56 37.66
C ALA A 367 8.16 -10.13 37.38
N THR A 368 9.09 -9.18 37.33
CA THR A 368 8.84 -7.79 36.89
C THR A 368 9.46 -7.55 35.52
N VAL A 369 8.91 -6.63 34.74
CA VAL A 369 9.37 -6.31 33.38
C VAL A 369 9.68 -4.83 33.22
N THR A 370 10.67 -4.50 32.41
CA THR A 370 11.00 -3.13 32.01
C THR A 370 10.04 -2.62 30.93
N THR A 371 9.48 -1.42 31.09
CA THR A 371 8.51 -0.87 30.12
C THR A 371 8.43 0.66 30.21
N PRO A 372 8.04 1.38 29.12
CA PRO A 372 7.96 0.94 27.72
C PRO A 372 9.32 0.86 27.04
N ASP A 373 9.40 0.13 25.93
CA ASP A 373 10.55 0.17 25.03
C ASP A 373 10.24 1.03 23.79
N ASN A 374 11.11 1.99 23.52
CA ASN A 374 11.04 2.93 22.40
C ASN A 374 12.28 2.85 21.49
N SER A 375 13.08 1.77 21.60
CA SER A 375 14.41 1.66 20.98
C SER A 375 14.45 1.16 19.54
N GLY A 376 13.28 0.95 18.90
CA GLY A 376 13.05 0.22 17.64
C GLY A 376 14.18 0.23 16.59
N PRO A 377 14.32 -0.85 15.79
CA PRO A 377 13.24 -1.72 15.28
C PRO A 377 13.01 -3.01 16.06
N THR A 378 13.90 -3.37 16.97
CA THR A 378 13.75 -4.55 17.83
C THR A 378 13.33 -4.06 19.21
N TYR A 379 12.16 -4.51 19.69
CA TYR A 379 11.65 -4.11 21.00
C TYR A 379 11.86 -5.24 21.99
N THR A 380 12.43 -4.94 23.14
CA THR A 380 12.78 -5.93 24.15
C THR A 380 12.35 -5.48 25.55
N THR A 381 12.11 -6.45 26.41
CA THR A 381 12.01 -6.24 27.84
C THR A 381 12.85 -7.26 28.58
N THR A 382 13.42 -6.87 29.70
CA THR A 382 14.06 -7.80 30.63
C THR A 382 13.05 -8.17 31.73
N ALA A 383 12.78 -9.46 31.87
CA ALA A 383 12.02 -10.03 32.98
C ALA A 383 12.97 -10.41 34.12
N THR A 384 12.89 -9.71 35.24
CA THR A 384 13.64 -10.00 36.46
C THR A 384 12.86 -10.98 37.31
N ILE A 385 13.45 -12.16 37.57
CA ILE A 385 12.84 -13.24 38.35
C ILE A 385 12.86 -12.90 39.83
N ALA A 386 11.79 -13.24 40.56
CA ALA A 386 11.75 -13.05 42.00
C ALA A 386 12.72 -13.98 42.76
N ASN A 387 13.17 -13.53 43.93
CA ASN A 387 14.17 -14.20 44.78
C ASN A 387 13.57 -14.79 46.08
N ASN A 388 12.24 -14.97 46.16
CA ASN A 388 11.55 -15.55 47.32
C ASN A 388 10.20 -16.13 46.85
N VAL A 389 10.22 -17.29 46.20
CA VAL A 389 9.07 -17.87 45.53
C VAL A 389 8.65 -19.13 46.29
N ASN A 390 7.86 -18.93 47.36
CA ASN A 390 7.45 -19.97 48.33
C ASN A 390 6.62 -21.15 47.73
N SER A 391 6.31 -21.10 46.44
CA SER A 391 5.61 -22.13 45.67
C SER A 391 5.79 -21.85 44.18
N GLN A 392 5.43 -22.78 43.29
CA GLN A 392 5.37 -22.48 41.85
C GLN A 392 4.47 -21.25 41.59
N GLN A 393 5.00 -20.27 40.87
CA GLN A 393 4.29 -19.05 40.44
C GLN A 393 4.27 -18.98 38.91
N VAL A 394 3.16 -18.47 38.36
CA VAL A 394 3.00 -18.27 36.92
C VAL A 394 2.68 -16.79 36.66
N THR A 395 3.33 -16.21 35.65
CA THR A 395 2.99 -14.88 35.13
C THR A 395 2.86 -14.91 33.61
N THR A 396 1.93 -14.09 33.10
CA THR A 396 1.80 -13.82 31.67
C THR A 396 2.46 -12.49 31.36
N ILE A 397 3.50 -12.53 30.53
CA ILE A 397 4.13 -11.35 29.95
C ILE A 397 3.36 -10.94 28.71
N THR A 398 2.81 -9.73 28.67
CA THR A 398 2.07 -9.22 27.51
C THR A 398 2.79 -8.02 26.90
N ALA A 399 2.98 -8.04 25.59
CA ALA A 399 3.52 -6.92 24.81
C ALA A 399 2.40 -6.26 24.00
N TYR A 400 2.28 -4.93 24.07
CA TYR A 400 1.32 -4.12 23.33
C TYR A 400 2.05 -3.09 22.46
N ALA A 401 1.80 -3.06 21.15
CA ALA A 401 2.43 -2.09 20.26
C ALA A 401 1.57 -0.86 20.03
N ARG A 402 2.22 0.31 20.01
CA ARG A 402 1.68 1.58 19.51
C ARG A 402 2.12 1.81 18.07
N VAL A 403 1.17 1.96 17.15
CA VAL A 403 1.46 2.13 15.71
C VAL A 403 0.63 3.27 15.11
N GLY A 404 1.30 4.22 14.47
CA GLY A 404 0.64 5.37 13.82
C GLY A 404 -0.25 6.17 14.79
N GLY A 405 0.22 6.39 16.01
CA GLY A 405 -0.49 7.09 17.08
C GLY A 405 -1.52 6.25 17.85
N VAL A 406 -1.93 5.08 17.34
CA VAL A 406 -2.94 4.21 17.98
C VAL A 406 -2.29 3.31 19.02
N VAL A 407 -2.78 3.38 20.26
CA VAL A 407 -2.27 2.63 21.41
C VAL A 407 -2.84 1.20 21.43
N ASP A 408 -2.01 0.24 21.83
CA ASP A 408 -2.37 -1.18 22.01
C ASP A 408 -3.04 -1.83 20.78
N LEU A 409 -2.58 -1.45 19.58
CA LEU A 409 -3.19 -1.84 18.32
C LEU A 409 -3.04 -3.34 18.02
N CYS A 410 -1.89 -3.91 18.36
CA CYS A 410 -1.64 -5.35 18.33
C CYS A 410 -0.91 -5.76 19.61
N TYR A 411 -1.16 -6.99 20.05
CA TYR A 411 -0.55 -7.55 21.25
C TYR A 411 -0.26 -9.04 21.08
N ASP A 412 0.67 -9.54 21.90
CA ASP A 412 0.96 -10.97 22.04
C ASP A 412 1.39 -11.25 23.49
N THR A 413 1.30 -12.51 23.88
CA THR A 413 1.55 -12.97 25.26
C THR A 413 2.55 -14.11 25.30
N SER A 414 3.32 -14.18 26.38
CA SER A 414 4.16 -15.32 26.70
C SER A 414 4.01 -15.70 28.18
N ILE A 415 4.03 -17.00 28.47
CA ILE A 415 3.93 -17.53 29.83
C ILE A 415 5.34 -17.70 30.40
N LEU A 416 5.54 -17.25 31.64
CA LEU A 416 6.74 -17.48 32.43
C LEU A 416 6.32 -18.18 33.74
N THR A 417 6.85 -19.38 33.96
CA THR A 417 6.69 -20.14 35.21
C THR A 417 7.98 -20.03 36.02
N VAL A 418 7.86 -19.73 37.30
CA VAL A 418 8.96 -19.67 38.26
C VAL A 418 8.73 -20.74 39.32
N ASN A 419 9.65 -21.69 39.40
CA ASN A 419 9.63 -22.77 40.38
C ASN A 419 10.50 -22.40 41.59
N ASP A 420 10.10 -22.89 42.76
CA ASP A 420 10.94 -22.92 43.95
C ASP A 420 12.24 -23.70 43.65
N SER A 421 13.34 -23.25 44.25
CA SER A 421 14.66 -23.85 44.15
C SER A 421 14.81 -25.18 44.91
N ILE A 422 13.95 -25.45 45.89
CA ILE A 422 13.91 -26.73 46.60
C ILE A 422 12.65 -27.50 46.18
N PRO A 423 12.77 -28.61 45.43
CA PRO A 423 11.64 -29.49 45.20
C PRO A 423 11.08 -29.93 46.55
N SER A 424 9.76 -29.90 46.75
CA SER A 424 9.07 -30.39 47.95
C SER A 424 9.35 -31.87 48.32
N ASN A 425 10.18 -32.55 47.51
CA ASN A 425 10.48 -33.98 47.58
C ASN A 425 12.00 -34.22 47.77
N SER A 426 12.81 -33.18 47.99
CA SER A 426 14.22 -33.36 48.36
C SER A 426 14.29 -33.99 49.75
N PRO A 427 15.03 -35.10 49.94
CA PRO A 427 15.19 -35.72 51.25
C PRO A 427 15.97 -34.78 52.18
N TRP A 428 15.39 -34.51 53.34
CA TRP A 428 15.97 -33.70 54.42
C TRP A 428 15.68 -34.40 55.76
N TRP A 429 16.40 -34.02 56.81
CA TRP A 429 16.22 -34.57 58.15
C TRP A 429 15.65 -33.52 59.09
N GLN A 430 14.75 -33.95 59.99
CA GLN A 430 14.11 -33.11 60.99
C GLN A 430 14.48 -33.61 62.39
N VAL A 431 14.72 -32.68 63.32
CA VAL A 431 14.93 -33.02 64.73
C VAL A 431 13.61 -32.95 65.47
N VAL A 432 13.40 -33.86 66.42
CA VAL A 432 12.24 -33.87 67.31
C VAL A 432 12.75 -33.90 68.75
N ASP A 433 12.33 -32.94 69.59
CA ASP A 433 12.67 -32.90 71.02
C ASP A 433 14.18 -32.93 71.33
N GLY A 434 15.00 -32.36 70.45
CA GLY A 434 16.45 -32.46 70.52
C GLY A 434 17.17 -31.18 70.13
N ASP A 435 18.37 -31.00 70.68
CA ASP A 435 19.24 -29.86 70.39
C ASP A 435 20.20 -30.20 69.25
N VAL A 436 20.48 -29.22 68.38
CA VAL A 436 21.53 -29.32 67.35
C VAL A 436 22.58 -28.30 67.70
N THR A 437 23.83 -28.73 67.90
CA THR A 437 24.92 -27.82 68.25
C THR A 437 26.05 -27.90 67.25
N THR A 438 26.55 -26.75 66.80
CA THR A 438 27.76 -26.60 65.99
C THR A 438 28.53 -25.36 66.45
N GLU A 439 29.85 -25.38 66.26
CA GLU A 439 30.70 -24.20 66.48
C GLU A 439 30.71 -23.25 65.26
N GLU A 440 30.08 -23.63 64.15
CA GLU A 440 30.03 -22.85 62.90
C GLU A 440 28.59 -22.62 62.43
N ASP A 441 28.31 -22.90 61.15
CA ASP A 441 27.03 -22.70 60.49
C ASP A 441 26.13 -23.93 60.66
N ILE A 442 24.83 -23.68 60.87
CA ILE A 442 23.78 -24.65 60.60
C ILE A 442 23.10 -24.22 59.30
N ILE A 443 23.19 -25.06 58.27
CA ILE A 443 22.49 -24.87 57.00
C ILE A 443 21.56 -26.07 56.80
N SER A 444 20.26 -25.80 56.64
CA SER A 444 19.24 -26.83 56.43
C SER A 444 18.24 -26.40 55.37
N GLU A 445 18.04 -27.24 54.35
CA GLU A 445 17.04 -27.06 53.29
C GLU A 445 15.65 -27.46 53.78
N VAL A 446 15.14 -26.75 54.80
CA VAL A 446 13.83 -27.04 55.39
C VAL A 446 12.74 -26.64 54.39
N PRO A 447 11.78 -27.52 54.03
CA PRO A 447 10.67 -27.16 53.15
C PRO A 447 9.75 -26.10 53.79
N SER A 448 9.07 -25.31 52.94
CA SER A 448 8.35 -24.08 53.31
C SER A 448 7.18 -24.20 54.30
N ASP A 449 6.71 -25.43 54.58
CA ASP A 449 5.66 -25.71 55.58
C ASP A 449 6.17 -26.51 56.81
N ASN A 450 7.49 -26.69 56.93
CA ASN A 450 8.10 -27.45 58.01
C ASN A 450 8.98 -26.58 58.90
N VAL A 451 9.38 -27.16 60.04
CA VAL A 451 10.35 -26.56 60.96
C VAL A 451 11.57 -27.47 61.09
N PHE A 452 12.74 -26.88 61.29
CA PHE A 452 13.98 -27.62 61.51
C PHE A 452 13.92 -28.51 62.77
N ILE A 453 13.35 -27.99 63.85
CA ILE A 453 13.14 -28.70 65.11
C ILE A 453 11.64 -28.71 65.46
N ALA A 454 11.05 -29.90 65.42
CA ALA A 454 9.67 -30.14 65.82
C ALA A 454 9.53 -30.35 67.34
N ASP A 455 8.33 -30.09 67.85
CA ASP A 455 8.00 -30.28 69.25
C ASP A 455 8.00 -31.76 69.64
N GLY A 456 8.59 -32.06 70.79
CA GLY A 456 8.54 -33.38 71.39
C GLY A 456 7.21 -33.73 72.05
N ALA A 457 7.17 -34.92 72.67
CA ALA A 457 6.02 -35.36 73.45
C ALA A 457 5.71 -34.44 74.65
N GLY A 458 6.72 -33.70 75.14
CA GLY A 458 6.56 -32.67 76.17
C GLY A 458 5.93 -31.37 75.70
N GLY A 459 5.72 -31.19 74.39
CA GLY A 459 5.15 -29.98 73.79
C GLY A 459 6.14 -28.83 73.63
N PHE A 460 7.45 -29.11 73.70
CA PHE A 460 8.51 -28.13 73.52
C PHE A 460 9.49 -28.62 72.44
N PRO A 461 10.03 -27.72 71.60
CA PRO A 461 11.14 -28.03 70.71
C PRO A 461 12.47 -27.91 71.46
N GLY A 462 13.52 -28.53 70.92
CA GLY A 462 14.90 -28.23 71.31
C GLY A 462 15.39 -26.90 70.72
N VAL A 463 16.70 -26.66 70.82
CA VAL A 463 17.37 -25.43 70.44
C VAL A 463 18.51 -25.69 69.47
N PRO A 464 18.51 -25.07 68.27
CA PRO A 464 19.71 -25.00 67.45
C PRO A 464 20.69 -23.99 68.05
N VAL A 465 21.90 -24.46 68.29
CA VAL A 465 23.02 -23.72 68.86
C VAL A 465 24.14 -23.64 67.81
N TYR A 466 24.51 -22.45 67.40
CA TYR A 466 25.42 -22.23 66.27
C TYR A 466 26.45 -21.14 66.58
N GLY A 467 27.63 -21.18 65.95
CA GLY A 467 28.68 -20.20 66.18
C GLY A 467 28.69 -19.03 65.19
N THR A 468 28.32 -19.26 63.93
CA THR A 468 28.37 -18.24 62.87
C THR A 468 26.98 -17.89 62.34
N SER A 469 26.34 -18.78 61.58
CA SER A 469 25.00 -18.54 61.02
C SER A 469 24.04 -19.72 61.16
N LEU A 470 22.74 -19.43 61.14
CA LEU A 470 21.65 -20.39 61.08
C LEU A 470 20.80 -20.04 59.85
N ASP A 471 20.78 -20.92 58.86
CA ASP A 471 20.02 -20.78 57.62
C ASP A 471 19.12 -22.00 57.41
N THR A 472 17.81 -21.75 57.34
CA THR A 472 16.77 -22.78 57.12
C THR A 472 16.16 -22.71 55.71
N VAL A 473 16.75 -21.88 54.85
CA VAL A 473 16.39 -21.57 53.45
C VAL A 473 14.94 -21.15 53.27
N SER A 474 13.98 -22.08 53.38
CA SER A 474 12.55 -21.82 53.14
C SER A 474 11.63 -22.11 54.33
N GLY A 475 12.02 -22.99 55.26
CA GLY A 475 11.20 -23.39 56.40
C GLY A 475 11.45 -22.59 57.68
N GLY A 476 10.74 -22.93 58.76
CA GLY A 476 10.92 -22.31 60.08
C GLY A 476 11.99 -22.98 60.95
N ILE A 477 12.34 -22.35 62.06
CA ILE A 477 13.27 -22.93 63.05
C ILE A 477 12.56 -23.96 63.94
N SER A 478 11.52 -23.53 64.65
CA SER A 478 10.69 -24.34 65.55
C SER A 478 9.39 -23.61 65.87
N SER A 479 8.44 -24.28 66.54
CA SER A 479 7.16 -23.69 66.98
C SER A 479 7.34 -22.44 67.86
N LEU A 480 8.44 -22.40 68.62
CA LEU A 480 8.80 -21.30 69.52
C LEU A 480 9.91 -20.40 68.95
N SER A 481 10.44 -20.72 67.76
CA SER A 481 11.56 -20.03 67.11
C SER A 481 12.80 -19.88 68.00
N TRP A 482 12.99 -20.80 68.94
CA TRP A 482 14.15 -20.82 69.83
C TRP A 482 15.41 -21.08 69.02
N ASN A 483 16.46 -20.31 69.27
CA ASN A 483 17.79 -20.49 68.76
C ASN A 483 18.80 -19.79 69.69
N ALA A 484 20.06 -20.22 69.65
CA ALA A 484 21.15 -19.60 70.38
C ALA A 484 22.39 -19.46 69.51
N ASN A 485 22.93 -18.25 69.39
CA ASN A 485 24.25 -18.05 68.82
C ASN A 485 25.30 -18.05 69.94
N THR A 486 26.22 -19.01 69.90
CA THR A 486 27.33 -19.12 70.85
C THR A 486 28.63 -18.61 70.22
N LEU A 487 28.83 -17.30 70.24
CA LEU A 487 30.10 -16.64 69.86
C LEU A 487 31.29 -16.98 70.80
N THR A 488 31.07 -17.77 71.83
CA THR A 488 32.12 -18.13 72.79
C THR A 488 33.01 -19.23 72.24
N SER A 489 34.23 -18.87 71.84
CA SER A 489 35.32 -19.83 71.63
C SER A 489 35.51 -20.65 72.90
N GLN A 490 35.05 -21.89 72.92
CA GLN A 490 35.37 -22.77 74.04
C GLN A 490 36.85 -23.17 73.89
N PRO A 491 37.69 -23.04 74.94
CA PRO A 491 39.07 -23.49 74.87
C PRO A 491 39.18 -25.01 74.77
N ARG A 492 38.06 -25.73 74.99
CA ARG A 492 37.95 -27.18 74.89
C ARG A 492 37.13 -27.52 73.66
N ILE A 493 37.74 -28.26 72.75
CA ILE A 493 37.08 -28.84 71.58
C ILE A 493 36.55 -30.21 72.00
N PHE A 494 35.24 -30.42 71.89
CA PHE A 494 34.59 -31.69 72.21
C PHE A 494 34.49 -32.55 70.94
N ASP A 495 35.63 -32.94 70.38
CA ASP A 495 35.72 -33.76 69.17
C ASP A 495 35.90 -35.26 69.47
N TYR A 496 36.01 -36.07 68.42
CA TYR A 496 36.30 -37.50 68.54
C TYR A 496 37.54 -37.76 69.41
N ALA A 497 38.64 -37.03 69.21
CA ALA A 497 39.90 -37.22 69.93
C ALA A 497 39.75 -36.90 71.43
N TYR A 498 38.96 -35.89 71.77
CA TYR A 498 38.62 -35.57 73.16
C TYR A 498 37.92 -36.74 73.84
N PHE A 499 36.89 -37.33 73.21
CA PHE A 499 36.15 -38.45 73.80
C PHE A 499 36.93 -39.76 73.77
N GLU A 500 37.76 -39.98 72.74
CA GLU A 500 38.63 -41.16 72.63
C GLU A 500 39.64 -41.21 73.78
N ALA A 501 40.21 -40.06 74.15
CA ALA A 501 41.13 -39.94 75.29
C ALA A 501 40.46 -40.22 76.66
N LEU A 502 39.13 -40.29 76.72
CA LEU A 502 38.36 -40.62 77.92
C LEU A 502 37.92 -42.09 77.97
N ILE A 503 38.23 -42.89 76.96
CA ILE A 503 37.89 -44.32 76.96
C ILE A 503 38.64 -45.00 78.13
N PRO A 504 37.94 -45.74 79.02
CA PRO A 504 38.59 -46.43 80.11
C PRO A 504 39.58 -47.50 79.62
N ASP A 505 40.76 -47.60 80.25
CA ASP A 505 41.76 -48.64 79.93
C ASP A 505 41.18 -50.06 79.93
N ALA A 506 40.16 -50.31 80.76
CA ALA A 506 39.47 -51.60 80.85
C ALA A 506 38.69 -51.99 79.59
N VAL A 507 38.29 -51.02 78.76
CA VAL A 507 37.62 -51.24 77.46
C VAL A 507 38.65 -51.56 76.37
N VAL A 508 39.85 -50.96 76.47
CA VAL A 508 40.93 -51.15 75.51
C VAL A 508 41.55 -52.55 75.65
N GLY A 509 41.03 -53.51 74.88
CA GLY A 509 41.61 -54.86 74.72
C GLY A 509 40.91 -56.02 75.45
N ASN A 510 39.85 -55.79 76.21
CA ASN A 510 39.16 -56.83 77.00
C ASN A 510 37.68 -57.10 76.62
N GLY A 511 37.17 -56.49 75.54
CA GLY A 511 35.86 -56.83 74.98
C GLY A 511 34.70 -55.91 75.38
N ASP A 512 33.60 -56.09 74.65
CA ASP A 512 32.63 -55.06 74.30
C ASP A 512 31.73 -54.55 75.43
N THR A 513 31.88 -54.94 76.70
CA THR A 513 30.98 -54.48 77.79
C THR A 513 31.71 -53.96 79.01
N TYR A 514 31.41 -52.71 79.40
CA TYR A 514 31.96 -52.06 80.58
C TYR A 514 30.93 -51.10 81.19
N ASP A 515 30.73 -51.21 82.51
CA ASP A 515 29.75 -50.43 83.29
C ASP A 515 28.31 -50.47 82.73
N GLY A 516 27.93 -51.62 82.15
CA GLY A 516 26.62 -51.82 81.53
C GLY A 516 26.44 -51.17 80.16
N TYR A 517 27.51 -50.60 79.58
CA TYR A 517 27.54 -50.11 78.20
C TYR A 517 28.24 -51.11 77.30
N GLU A 518 27.73 -51.23 76.08
CA GLU A 518 28.32 -51.96 74.98
C GLU A 518 29.20 -51.02 74.15
N TRP A 519 30.51 -51.22 74.16
CA TRP A 519 31.51 -50.38 73.51
C TRP A 519 31.93 -51.00 72.18
N ASN A 520 31.76 -50.26 71.10
CA ASN A 520 32.14 -50.65 69.75
C ASN A 520 33.18 -49.65 69.23
N ILE A 521 34.47 -50.04 69.27
CA ILE A 521 35.58 -49.23 68.76
C ILE A 521 35.93 -49.74 67.36
N ILE A 522 35.73 -48.88 66.36
CA ILE A 522 35.85 -49.22 64.95
C ILE A 522 36.90 -48.32 64.31
N SER A 523 38.06 -48.87 64.01
CA SER A 523 39.10 -48.22 63.20
C SER A 523 38.94 -48.62 61.73
N ASN A 524 37.89 -48.10 61.08
CA ASN A 524 37.57 -48.38 59.67
C ASN A 524 37.27 -47.06 58.96
N PRO A 525 37.84 -46.80 57.76
CA PRO A 525 37.55 -45.58 57.00
C PRO A 525 36.06 -45.32 56.78
N THR A 526 35.21 -46.36 56.77
CA THR A 526 33.75 -46.18 56.75
C THR A 526 33.05 -47.32 57.49
N ALA A 527 32.29 -46.99 58.52
CA ALA A 527 31.36 -47.88 59.20
C ALA A 527 29.95 -47.71 58.64
N THR A 528 29.16 -48.79 58.63
CA THR A 528 27.76 -48.74 58.18
C THR A 528 26.86 -49.33 59.26
N LEU A 529 25.88 -48.54 59.70
CA LEU A 529 24.80 -48.98 60.56
C LEU A 529 23.56 -49.23 59.70
N ASN A 530 23.14 -50.50 59.64
CA ASN A 530 21.86 -50.88 59.04
C ASN A 530 20.73 -50.70 60.08
N THR A 531 19.49 -50.97 59.68
CA THR A 531 18.34 -50.96 60.58
C THR A 531 18.63 -51.75 61.85
N THR A 532 18.68 -51.06 62.99
CA THR A 532 19.08 -51.63 64.26
C THR A 532 18.13 -51.16 65.36
N ASN A 533 17.53 -52.12 66.07
CA ASN A 533 16.79 -51.86 67.29
C ASN A 533 17.67 -52.22 68.48
N PHE A 534 18.11 -51.20 69.23
CA PHE A 534 18.90 -51.40 70.44
C PHE A 534 18.02 -51.63 71.67
N GLY A 535 16.73 -51.29 71.62
CA GLY A 535 15.78 -51.49 72.72
C GLY A 535 16.28 -50.88 74.02
N ASN A 536 16.42 -51.70 75.06
CA ASN A 536 16.94 -51.30 76.37
C ASN A 536 18.48 -51.34 76.51
N ARG A 537 19.22 -51.65 75.44
CA ARG A 537 20.68 -51.71 75.44
C ARG A 537 21.26 -50.30 75.53
N LYS A 538 22.46 -50.22 76.12
CA LYS A 538 23.25 -48.99 76.18
C LYS A 538 24.48 -49.18 75.33
N VAL A 539 24.58 -48.46 74.22
CA VAL A 539 25.55 -48.74 73.17
C VAL A 539 26.33 -47.48 72.81
N ILE A 540 27.65 -47.61 72.76
CA ILE A 540 28.60 -46.54 72.46
C ILE A 540 29.41 -46.98 71.24
N TYR A 541 29.37 -46.17 70.18
CA TYR A 541 30.21 -46.34 69.00
C TYR A 541 31.30 -45.28 68.98
N PHE A 542 32.55 -45.71 68.84
CA PHE A 542 33.69 -44.87 68.48
C PHE A 542 34.14 -45.29 67.08
N ILE A 543 34.00 -44.40 66.10
CA ILE A 543 34.31 -44.67 64.71
C ILE A 543 35.40 -43.71 64.26
N ASP A 544 36.62 -44.24 64.10
CA ASP A 544 37.70 -43.50 63.45
C ASP A 544 37.58 -43.64 61.92
N GLY A 545 36.73 -42.80 61.34
CA GLY A 545 36.36 -42.79 59.93
C GLY A 545 34.98 -42.15 59.71
N ASN A 546 34.35 -42.45 58.58
CA ASN A 546 32.99 -42.00 58.28
C ASN A 546 31.94 -42.99 58.83
N LEU A 547 30.73 -42.50 59.09
CA LEU A 547 29.58 -43.31 59.45
C LEU A 547 28.47 -43.15 58.40
N ASN A 548 28.04 -44.26 57.81
CA ASN A 548 26.82 -44.34 57.01
C ASN A 548 25.69 -44.95 57.85
N ILE A 549 24.53 -44.29 57.90
CA ILE A 549 23.32 -44.82 58.51
C ILE A 549 22.35 -45.18 57.40
N ASP A 550 22.22 -46.48 57.12
CA ASP A 550 21.42 -47.03 56.03
C ASP A 550 20.05 -47.58 56.49
N GLY A 551 19.76 -47.51 57.79
CA GLY A 551 18.46 -47.91 58.33
C GLY A 551 18.12 -47.25 59.65
N ASN A 552 16.88 -47.46 60.10
CA ASN A 552 16.37 -46.82 61.30
C ASN A 552 17.13 -47.27 62.56
N ILE A 553 17.38 -46.33 63.47
CA ILE A 553 17.94 -46.59 64.79
C ILE A 553 16.85 -46.29 65.82
N THR A 554 16.52 -47.28 66.67
CA THR A 554 15.43 -47.17 67.66
C THR A 554 15.86 -47.65 69.03
N LEU A 555 15.34 -46.98 70.06
CA LEU A 555 15.60 -47.18 71.49
C LEU A 555 14.28 -47.31 72.26
N ASP A 556 14.32 -48.01 73.39
CA ASP A 556 13.21 -47.98 74.34
C ASP A 556 13.26 -46.66 75.13
N ASN A 557 12.22 -45.82 75.00
CA ASN A 557 12.14 -44.52 75.66
C ASN A 557 12.46 -44.58 77.15
N GLY A 558 13.44 -43.77 77.58
CA GLY A 558 13.87 -43.65 78.97
C GLY A 558 14.70 -44.82 79.50
N VAL A 559 15.03 -45.83 78.68
CA VAL A 559 15.80 -47.01 79.10
C VAL A 559 17.01 -47.26 78.19
N GLY A 560 16.81 -47.23 76.88
CA GLY A 560 17.87 -47.40 75.89
C GLY A 560 18.81 -46.20 75.83
N PHE A 561 20.05 -46.45 75.40
CA PHE A 561 21.02 -45.39 75.16
C PHE A 561 21.86 -45.71 73.92
N PHE A 562 22.02 -44.74 73.03
CA PHE A 562 22.91 -44.85 71.89
C PHE A 562 23.67 -43.54 71.68
N VAL A 563 24.99 -43.64 71.50
CA VAL A 563 25.84 -42.53 71.09
C VAL A 563 26.85 -43.01 70.05
N ALA A 564 27.08 -42.19 69.03
CA ALA A 564 28.13 -42.39 68.05
C ALA A 564 29.08 -41.18 68.04
N PHE A 565 30.34 -41.43 68.36
CA PHE A 565 31.45 -40.49 68.18
C PHE A 565 32.19 -40.86 66.90
N VAL A 566 32.22 -39.93 65.93
CA VAL A 566 32.71 -40.19 64.58
C VAL A 566 33.79 -39.16 64.21
N SER A 567 34.98 -39.62 63.81
CA SER A 567 36.07 -38.72 63.42
C SER A 567 35.88 -38.10 62.02
N GLY A 568 35.03 -38.69 61.18
CA GLY A 568 34.64 -38.20 59.85
C GLY A 568 33.15 -37.90 59.74
N ASN A 569 32.66 -37.88 58.50
CA ASN A 569 31.29 -37.47 58.18
C ASN A 569 30.25 -38.52 58.63
N ILE A 570 29.09 -38.05 59.07
CA ILE A 570 27.88 -38.87 59.24
C ILE A 570 26.98 -38.65 58.02
N THR A 571 26.73 -39.72 57.26
CA THR A 571 25.83 -39.71 56.10
C THR A 571 24.59 -40.54 56.40
N ILE A 572 23.41 -39.93 56.30
CA ILE A 572 22.13 -40.60 56.52
C ILE A 572 21.52 -40.92 55.16
N ASN A 573 21.17 -42.18 54.94
CA ASN A 573 20.50 -42.61 53.72
C ASN A 573 19.10 -41.98 53.62
N PRO A 574 18.69 -41.45 52.47
CA PRO A 574 17.36 -40.85 52.28
C PRO A 574 16.15 -41.75 52.63
N ASN A 575 16.34 -43.08 52.69
CA ASN A 575 15.27 -44.01 53.04
C ASN A 575 15.12 -44.21 54.56
N VAL A 576 16.01 -43.62 55.38
CA VAL A 576 15.91 -43.66 56.83
C VAL A 576 14.80 -42.72 57.27
N THR A 577 13.85 -43.24 58.05
CA THR A 577 12.68 -42.49 58.50
C THR A 577 12.73 -42.13 59.98
N ASN A 578 13.58 -42.81 60.77
CA ASN A 578 13.74 -42.52 62.20
C ASN A 578 15.14 -42.89 62.70
N ILE A 579 15.77 -41.99 63.45
CA ILE A 579 17.03 -42.26 64.18
C ILE A 579 16.93 -41.68 65.58
N GLU A 580 17.36 -42.45 66.56
CA GLU A 580 17.36 -42.07 67.98
C GLU A 580 18.75 -42.23 68.57
N GLY A 581 19.24 -41.18 69.22
CA GLY A 581 20.51 -41.18 69.94
C GLY A 581 21.26 -39.87 69.83
N MET A 582 22.49 -39.88 70.32
CA MET A 582 23.42 -38.76 70.23
C MET A 582 24.45 -39.00 69.12
N TYR A 583 24.61 -38.04 68.23
CA TYR A 583 25.52 -38.13 67.10
C TYR A 583 26.53 -37.00 67.17
N LEU A 584 27.80 -37.35 67.23
CA LEU A 584 28.90 -36.40 67.24
C LEU A 584 29.83 -36.70 66.07
N THR A 585 30.09 -35.70 65.25
CA THR A 585 31.02 -35.78 64.12
C THR A 585 32.05 -34.67 64.25
N TYR A 586 33.32 -35.02 64.02
CA TYR A 586 34.40 -34.06 63.88
C TYR A 586 34.45 -33.51 62.45
N LYS A 587 34.86 -32.25 62.34
CA LYS A 587 35.25 -31.63 61.08
C LYS A 587 36.77 -31.54 61.00
N PRO A 588 37.44 -32.12 59.99
CA PRO A 588 38.84 -31.80 59.72
C PRO A 588 38.97 -30.31 59.37
N PHE A 589 39.82 -29.59 60.11
CA PHE A 589 40.26 -28.24 59.77
C PHE A 589 40.93 -28.16 58.40
#